data_AF-A0A3B9BTM6-F1
#
_entry.id   AF-A0A3B9BTM6-F1
#
_cell.length_a   1.000
_cell.length_b   1.000
_cell.length_c   1.000
_cell.angle_alpha   90.00
_cell.angle_beta   90.00
_cell.angle_gamma   90.00
#
_symmetry.space_group_name_H-M   'P 1'
#
loop_
_entity.id
_entity.type
_entity.pdbx_description
1 polymer ?
#
loop_
_entity_poly.entity_id
_entity_poly.type
_entity_poly.pdbx_seq_one_letter_code
_entity_poly.pdbx_strand_id
1 'polypeptide(L)'
;YRLRTRRHAVETAHLEDWVKDCVTAAKTDYALAIELLKNQRLIKGYSDTHMRGLSKFAKVMSASKLLKGRKDAAEWMARLRTAALQDEGGLELEGAIQTIKSFSRI
;
A
#
# COMPACT_ATOMS: atom_id res chain seq x y z
N TYR A 1 -24.74 -15.60 -17.14
CA TYR A 1 -25.29 -14.56 -16.24
C TYR A 1 -24.15 -14.01 -15.36
N ARG A 2 -23.78 -12.73 -15.51
CA ARG A 2 -22.49 -12.15 -15.06
C ARG A 2 -22.55 -11.65 -13.60
N LEU A 3 -21.90 -12.35 -12.67
CA LEU A 3 -21.58 -11.90 -11.30
C LEU A 3 -20.42 -10.86 -11.30
N ARG A 4 -20.52 -9.77 -12.08
CA ARG A 4 -19.41 -8.82 -12.30
C ARG A 4 -19.57 -7.43 -11.69
N THR A 5 -20.67 -7.13 -11.00
CA THR A 5 -21.02 -5.73 -10.67
C THR A 5 -20.58 -5.25 -9.29
N ARG A 6 -20.49 -6.10 -8.26
CA ARG A 6 -20.03 -5.65 -6.92
C ARG A 6 -18.51 -5.65 -6.74
N ARG A 7 -17.80 -6.67 -7.23
CA ARG A 7 -16.34 -6.75 -7.08
C ARG A 7 -15.65 -5.57 -7.75
N HIS A 8 -16.04 -5.29 -8.99
CA HIS A 8 -15.45 -4.20 -9.76
C HIS A 8 -15.68 -2.84 -9.09
N ALA A 9 -16.87 -2.60 -8.55
CA ALA A 9 -17.17 -1.37 -7.82
C ALA A 9 -16.30 -1.19 -6.55
N VAL A 10 -16.03 -2.28 -5.81
CA VAL A 10 -15.17 -2.24 -4.61
C VAL A 10 -13.70 -2.01 -4.98
N GLU A 11 -13.24 -2.56 -6.10
CA GLU A 11 -11.88 -2.32 -6.61
C GLU A 11 -11.70 -0.87 -7.07
N THR A 12 -12.68 -0.34 -7.82
CA THR A 12 -12.68 1.05 -8.28
C THR A 12 -12.70 2.01 -7.10
N ALA A 13 -13.55 1.78 -6.09
CA ALA A 13 -13.60 2.62 -4.89
C ALA A 13 -12.27 2.64 -4.13
N HIS A 14 -11.61 1.49 -3.97
CA HIS A 14 -10.28 1.43 -3.33
C HIS A 14 -9.21 2.18 -4.13
N LEU A 15 -9.27 2.13 -5.47
CA LEU A 15 -8.36 2.89 -6.34
C LEU A 15 -8.59 4.39 -6.20
N GLU A 16 -9.84 4.83 -6.18
CA GLU A 16 -10.21 6.24 -6.01
C GLU A 16 -9.76 6.78 -4.65
N ASP A 17 -10.00 6.02 -3.57
CA ASP A 17 -9.53 6.37 -2.22
C ASP A 17 -8.01 6.45 -2.17
N TRP A 18 -7.30 5.52 -2.81
CA TRP A 18 -5.84 5.55 -2.88
C TRP A 18 -5.31 6.78 -3.62
N VAL A 19 -5.89 7.14 -4.76
CA VAL A 19 -5.50 8.35 -5.49
C VAL A 19 -5.73 9.59 -4.63
N LYS A 20 -6.85 9.65 -3.91
CA LYS A 20 -7.16 10.75 -2.99
C LYS A 20 -6.14 10.84 -1.85
N ASP A 21 -5.73 9.71 -1.30
CA ASP A 21 -4.67 9.64 -0.28
C ASP A 21 -3.32 10.11 -0.83
N CYS A 22 -2.97 9.75 -2.07
CA CYS A 22 -1.75 10.24 -2.73
C CYS A 22 -1.75 11.75 -2.91
N VAL A 23 -2.86 12.32 -3.40
CA VAL A 23 -3.01 13.77 -3.58
C VAL A 23 -2.97 14.50 -2.24
N THR A 24 -3.56 13.91 -1.19
CA THR A 24 -3.51 14.48 0.15
C THR A 24 -2.10 14.44 0.73
N ALA A 25 -1.39 13.32 0.57
CA ALA A 25 0.01 13.19 0.97
C ALA A 25 0.89 14.19 0.22
N ALA A 26 0.64 14.43 -1.07
CA ALA A 26 1.42 15.36 -1.88
C ALA A 26 1.41 16.80 -1.35
N LYS A 27 0.33 17.19 -0.63
CA LYS A 27 0.23 18.52 0.00
C LYS A 27 1.13 18.66 1.22
N THR A 28 1.50 17.56 1.87
CA THR A 28 2.29 17.56 3.11
C THR A 28 3.72 17.04 2.91
N ASP A 29 3.86 16.03 2.04
CA ASP A 29 5.11 15.34 1.77
C ASP A 29 5.09 14.80 0.33
N TYR A 30 5.73 15.55 -0.56
CA TYR A 30 5.82 15.23 -1.98
C TYR A 30 6.60 13.94 -2.25
N ALA A 31 7.65 13.67 -1.47
CA ALA A 31 8.45 12.45 -1.62
C ALA A 31 7.63 11.20 -1.25
N LEU A 32 6.83 11.30 -0.17
CA LEU A 32 5.90 10.25 0.22
C LEU A 32 4.84 10.00 -0.85
N ALA A 33 4.31 11.04 -1.50
CA ALA A 33 3.32 10.91 -2.56
C ALA A 33 3.86 10.18 -3.81
N ILE A 34 5.12 10.43 -4.19
CA ILE A 34 5.78 9.70 -5.27
C ILE A 34 5.89 8.22 -4.93
N GLU A 35 6.29 7.88 -3.70
CA GLU A 35 6.43 6.49 -3.28
C GLU A 35 5.07 5.78 -3.18
N LEU A 36 4.02 6.49 -2.74
CA LEU A 36 2.65 5.98 -2.78
C LEU A 36 2.20 5.69 -4.21
N LEU A 37 2.48 6.57 -5.18
CA LEU A 37 2.18 6.35 -6.60
C LEU A 37 2.93 5.13 -7.17
N LYS A 38 4.20 4.93 -6.80
CA LYS A 38 4.98 3.76 -7.22
C LYS A 38 4.39 2.44 -6.72
N ASN A 39 3.60 2.45 -5.64
CA ASN A 39 2.92 1.27 -5.12
C ASN A 39 1.78 0.79 -6.03
N GLN A 40 1.35 1.57 -7.04
CA GLN A 40 0.43 1.10 -8.08
C GLN A 40 0.96 -0.15 -8.80
N ARG A 41 2.29 -0.35 -8.83
CA ARG A 41 2.91 -1.53 -9.41
C ARG A 41 2.53 -2.82 -8.69
N LEU A 42 2.18 -2.73 -7.40
CA LEU A 42 1.60 -3.85 -6.65
C LEU A 42 0.21 -4.25 -7.16
N ILE A 43 -0.54 -3.30 -7.75
CA ILE A 43 -1.90 -3.50 -8.26
C ILE A 43 -1.89 -4.18 -9.63
N LYS A 44 -0.92 -3.89 -10.51
CA LYS A 44 -0.85 -4.49 -11.86
C LYS A 44 -0.56 -6.00 -11.89
N GLY A 45 -0.07 -6.59 -10.79
CA GLY A 45 0.19 -8.04 -10.68
C GLY A 45 -1.01 -8.90 -10.29
N TYR A 46 -2.21 -8.32 -10.16
CA TYR A 46 -3.42 -8.93 -9.58
C TYR A 46 -4.12 -10.03 -10.39
N SER A 47 -3.50 -10.57 -11.44
CA SER A 47 -4.24 -11.38 -12.41
C SER A 47 -4.62 -12.80 -11.97
N ASP A 48 -4.10 -13.39 -10.87
CA ASP A 48 -4.40 -14.82 -10.61
C ASP A 48 -4.65 -15.29 -9.16
N THR A 49 -4.65 -14.43 -8.13
CA THR A 49 -5.02 -14.87 -6.75
C THR A 49 -5.57 -13.73 -5.88
N HIS A 50 -6.71 -13.22 -6.34
CA HIS A 50 -7.34 -11.95 -5.99
C HIS A 50 -7.58 -11.67 -4.48
N MET A 51 -7.72 -12.72 -3.66
CA MET A 51 -8.05 -12.56 -2.22
C MET A 51 -6.83 -12.26 -1.36
N ARG A 52 -5.63 -12.70 -1.78
CA ARG A 52 -4.38 -12.47 -1.03
C ARG A 52 -3.72 -11.14 -1.39
N GLY A 53 -3.86 -10.69 -2.65
CA GLY A 53 -3.31 -9.41 -3.11
C GLY A 53 -3.92 -8.21 -2.37
N LEU A 54 -5.25 -8.22 -2.19
CA LEU A 54 -6.00 -7.12 -1.56
C LEU A 54 -5.54 -6.85 -0.12
N SER A 55 -5.22 -7.92 0.62
CA SER A 55 -4.65 -7.83 1.97
C SER A 55 -3.25 -7.20 1.98
N LYS A 56 -2.40 -7.45 0.97
CA LYS A 56 -1.04 -6.86 0.92
C LYS A 56 -1.10 -5.35 0.68
N PHE A 57 -1.93 -4.91 -0.26
CA PHE A 57 -2.09 -3.49 -0.54
C PHE A 57 -2.71 -2.74 0.65
N ALA A 58 -3.79 -3.28 1.24
CA ALA A 58 -4.40 -2.72 2.43
C ALA A 58 -3.41 -2.62 3.61
N LYS A 59 -2.51 -3.60 3.76
CA LYS A 59 -1.42 -3.59 4.74
C LYS A 59 -0.40 -2.47 4.47
N VAL A 60 0.07 -2.31 3.23
CA VAL A 60 0.98 -1.22 2.84
C VAL A 60 0.34 0.16 3.08
N MET A 61 -0.94 0.31 2.72
CA MET A 61 -1.71 1.55 2.96
C MET A 61 -1.95 1.81 4.45
N SER A 62 -2.12 0.78 5.27
CA SER A 62 -2.22 0.96 6.72
C SER A 62 -0.86 1.37 7.32
N ALA A 63 0.24 0.84 6.79
CA ALA A 63 1.59 1.19 7.22
C ALA A 63 1.98 2.62 6.82
N SER A 64 1.52 3.13 5.67
CA SER A 64 1.77 4.51 5.26
C SER A 64 1.21 5.53 6.26
N LYS A 65 0.08 5.22 6.91
CA LYS A 65 -0.49 6.04 8.00
C LYS A 65 0.45 6.14 9.21
N LEU A 66 1.21 5.08 9.51
CA LEU A 66 2.21 5.06 10.59
C LEU A 66 3.46 5.87 10.25
N LEU A 67 3.75 6.04 8.96
CA LEU A 67 4.90 6.80 8.48
C LEU A 67 4.61 8.30 8.32
N LYS A 68 3.32 8.70 8.39
CA LYS A 68 2.90 10.09 8.21
C LYS A 68 3.57 11.00 9.24
N GLY A 69 4.22 12.05 8.77
CA GLY A 69 4.91 13.05 9.61
C GLY A 69 6.37 12.73 9.93
N ARG A 70 6.89 11.57 9.50
CA ARG A 70 8.31 11.25 9.63
C ARG A 70 9.11 11.75 8.43
N LYS A 71 10.35 12.17 8.66
CA LYS A 71 11.27 12.60 7.57
C LYS A 71 11.77 11.45 6.71
N ASP A 72 11.76 10.22 7.23
CA ASP A 72 12.19 8.98 6.56
C ASP A 72 11.01 8.20 5.93
N ALA A 73 9.81 8.80 5.88
CA ALA A 73 8.59 8.12 5.43
C ALA A 73 8.71 7.57 4.01
N ALA A 74 9.28 8.34 3.08
CA ALA A 74 9.47 7.92 1.70
C ALA A 74 10.41 6.70 1.59
N GLU A 75 11.49 6.66 2.36
CA GLU A 75 12.46 5.55 2.35
C GLU A 75 11.81 4.26 2.87
N TRP A 76 11.06 4.34 3.96
CA TRP A 76 10.30 3.21 4.49
C TRP A 76 9.21 2.73 3.53
N MET A 77 8.51 3.64 2.84
CA MET A 77 7.54 3.25 1.82
C MET A 77 8.19 2.54 0.64
N ALA A 78 9.39 2.96 0.21
CA ALA A 78 10.15 2.28 -0.82
C ALA A 78 10.53 0.85 -0.38
N ARG A 79 10.99 0.68 0.87
CA ARG A 79 11.32 -0.62 1.46
C ARG A 79 10.08 -1.54 1.54
N LEU A 80 8.96 -1.02 2.02
CA LEU A 80 7.69 -1.76 2.07
C LEU A 80 7.25 -2.23 0.69
N ARG A 81 7.38 -1.39 -0.34
CA ARG A 81 7.06 -1.77 -1.73
C ARG A 81 7.95 -2.91 -2.21
N THR A 82 9.26 -2.79 -2.01
CA THR A 82 10.22 -3.82 -2.43
C THR A 82 9.94 -5.14 -1.73
N ALA A 83 9.73 -5.13 -0.42
CA ALA A 83 9.32 -6.31 0.34
C ALA A 83 8.02 -6.88 -0.24
N ALA A 84 6.98 -6.07 -0.44
CA ALA A 84 5.71 -6.53 -1.01
C ALA A 84 5.82 -7.12 -2.43
N LEU A 85 6.79 -6.66 -3.24
CA LEU A 85 7.04 -7.18 -4.59
C LEU A 85 7.81 -8.51 -4.58
N GLN A 86 8.74 -8.69 -3.63
CA GLN A 86 9.53 -9.91 -3.50
C GLN A 86 8.82 -11.00 -2.70
N ASP A 87 7.82 -10.61 -1.91
CA ASP A 87 7.13 -11.48 -0.99
C ASP A 87 6.05 -12.30 -1.70
N GLU A 88 6.41 -13.49 -2.18
CA GLU A 88 5.45 -14.45 -2.73
C GLU A 88 4.50 -14.98 -1.61
N GLY A 89 4.99 -15.10 -0.38
CA GLY A 89 4.30 -15.74 0.77
C GLY A 89 3.49 -14.82 1.69
N GLY A 90 3.71 -13.50 1.66
CA GLY A 90 3.10 -12.53 2.59
C GLY A 90 3.83 -12.35 3.93
N LEU A 91 5.02 -12.94 4.13
CA LEU A 91 5.76 -12.93 5.39
C LEU A 91 6.72 -11.74 5.51
N GLU A 92 7.45 -11.42 4.43
CA GLU A 92 8.43 -10.33 4.43
C GLU A 92 7.75 -8.96 4.63
N LEU A 93 6.58 -8.78 4.01
CA LEU A 93 5.79 -7.57 4.20
C LEU A 93 5.31 -7.42 5.66
N GLU A 94 4.90 -8.52 6.31
CA GLU A 94 4.49 -8.45 7.72
C GLU A 94 5.67 -8.12 8.64
N GLY A 95 6.85 -8.69 8.40
CA GLY A 95 8.06 -8.36 9.14
C GLY A 95 8.39 -6.86 9.06
N ALA A 96 8.40 -6.30 7.84
CA ALA A 96 8.66 -4.87 7.65
C ALA A 96 7.60 -3.97 8.33
N ILE A 97 6.33 -4.38 8.31
CA ILE A 97 5.27 -3.66 9.03
C ILE A 97 5.45 -3.74 10.54
N GLN A 98 5.84 -4.89 11.09
CA GLN A 98 6.12 -5.02 12.52
C GLN A 98 7.28 -4.13 12.96
N THR A 99 8.33 -4.02 12.13
CA THR A 99 9.44 -3.09 12.35
C THR A 99 8.97 -1.64 12.40
N ILE A 100 8.10 -1.21 11.48
CA ILE A 100 7.54 0.15 11.53
C ILE A 100 6.67 0.36 12.77
N LYS A 101 5.87 -0.65 13.15
CA LYS A 101 5.04 -0.60 14.36
C LYS A 101 5.85 -0.50 15.64
N SER A 102 7.01 -1.16 15.74
CA SER A 102 7.87 -1.05 16.92
C SER A 102 8.43 0.36 17.08
N PHE A 103 8.71 1.06 15.99
CA PHE A 103 9.14 2.47 16.02
C PHE A 103 8.02 3.47 16.31
N SER A 104 6.76 3.09 16.12
CA SER A 104 5.60 3.96 16.37
C SER A 104 5.04 3.86 17.79
N ARG A 105 5.54 2.94 18.63
CA ARG A 105 5.03 2.69 20.00
C ARG A 105 5.67 3.60 21.07
N ILE A 106 6.05 4.83 20.71
CA ILE A 106 6.57 5.83 21.65
C ILE A 106 5.52 6.90 21.88
#